data_AF-A0A3B1BY57-F1
#
_entry.id   AF-A0A3B1BY57-F1
#
_cell.length_a   1.000
_cell.length_b   1.000
_cell.length_c   1.000
_cell.angle_alpha   90.00
_cell.angle_beta   90.00
_cell.angle_gamma   90.00
#
_symmetry.space_group_name_H-M   'P 1'
#
loop_
_entity.id
_entity.type
_entity.pdbx_description
1 polymer ?
#
loop_
_entity_poly.entity_id
_entity_poly.type
_entity_poly.pdbx_seq_one_letter_code
_entity_poly.pdbx_strand_id
1 'polypeptide(L)' 'MAKDVQMSIKMEPELRDRFMTVAADHHRPAAQIIRDLMRLYITQNEIPNELTTATIRKARRDEDVFHAKDVTELFAQLDI' A
#
# COMPACT_ATOMS: atom_id res chain seq x y z
N MET A 1 -24.45 -4.50 -1.39
CA MET A 1 -23.39 -5.47 -1.72
C MET A 1 -22.81 -5.06 -3.07
N ALA A 2 -21.52 -4.77 -3.14
CA ALA A 2 -20.89 -4.45 -4.42
C ALA A 2 -20.90 -5.70 -5.30
N LYS A 3 -21.18 -5.54 -6.60
CA LYS A 3 -21.21 -6.65 -7.55
C LYS A 3 -19.78 -7.11 -7.81
N ASP A 4 -19.54 -8.42 -7.78
CA ASP A 4 -18.25 -8.97 -8.18
C ASP A 4 -17.94 -8.58 -9.63
N VAL A 5 -16.69 -8.17 -9.88
CA VAL A 5 -16.20 -7.74 -11.20
C VAL A 5 -15.22 -8.77 -11.74
N GLN A 6 -15.39 -9.14 -13.01
CA GLN A 6 -14.46 -10.04 -13.70
C GLN A 6 -13.32 -9.24 -14.34
N MET A 7 -12.09 -9.67 -14.09
CA MET A 7 -10.90 -9.17 -14.75
C MET A 7 -10.31 -10.26 -15.64
N SER A 8 -9.95 -9.91 -16.88
CA SER A 8 -9.27 -10.81 -17.83
C SER A 8 -7.88 -10.27 -18.12
N ILE A 9 -6.86 -11.14 -18.05
CA ILE A 9 -5.45 -10.79 -18.26
C ILE A 9 -4.90 -11.68 -19.37
N LYS A 10 -4.27 -11.08 -20.38
CA LYS A 10 -3.46 -11.81 -21.36
C LYS A 10 -2.11 -12.12 -20.74
N MET A 11 -1.68 -13.38 -20.83
CA MET A 11 -0.41 -13.84 -20.27
C MET A 11 0.22 -14.87 -21.20
N GLU A 12 1.53 -15.01 -21.10
CA GLU A 12 2.29 -16.05 -21.79
C GLU A 12 1.82 -17.44 -21.32
N PRO A 13 1.61 -18.39 -22.24
CA PRO A 13 1.15 -19.74 -21.88
C PRO A 13 2.05 -20.43 -20.86
N GLU A 14 3.37 -20.33 -21.04
CA GLU A 14 4.34 -20.95 -20.13
C GLU A 14 4.27 -20.36 -18.71
N LEU A 15 4.06 -19.05 -18.59
CA LEU A 15 3.91 -18.39 -17.30
C LEU A 15 2.63 -18.85 -16.60
N ARG A 16 1.52 -18.94 -17.34
CA ARG A 16 0.25 -19.46 -16.82
C ARG A 16 0.42 -20.85 -16.27
N ASP A 17 1.02 -21.74 -17.05
CA ASP A 17 1.11 -23.15 -16.68
C ASP A 17 2.00 -23.34 -15.45
N ARG A 18 3.14 -22.65 -15.41
CA ARG A 18 4.01 -22.63 -14.22
C ARG A 18 3.29 -22.08 -12.98
N PHE A 19 2.56 -20.98 -13.13
CA PHE A 19 1.81 -20.39 -12.02
C PHE A 19 0.72 -21.34 -11.50
N MET A 20 0.01 -22.02 -12.40
CA MET A 20 -1.03 -22.98 -12.03
C MET A 20 -0.46 -24.20 -11.31
N THR A 21 0.68 -24.73 -11.76
CA THR A 21 1.38 -25.83 -11.08
C THR A 21 1.74 -25.44 -9.64
N VAL A 22 2.39 -24.31 -9.46
CA VAL A 22 2.79 -23.83 -8.12
C VAL A 22 1.56 -23.55 -7.24
N ALA A 23 0.50 -22.97 -7.80
CA ALA A 23 -0.75 -22.73 -7.06
C ALA A 23 -1.40 -24.04 -6.58
N ALA A 24 -1.37 -25.08 -7.43
CA ALA A 24 -1.88 -26.41 -7.10
C ALA A 24 -1.06 -27.08 -5.99
N ASP A 25 0.27 -26.98 -6.04
CA ASP A 25 1.18 -27.50 -5.00
C ASP A 25 0.91 -26.85 -3.63
N HIS A 26 0.56 -25.56 -3.63
CA HIS A 26 0.18 -24.83 -2.42
C HIS A 26 -1.29 -24.98 -2.04
N HIS A 27 -2.09 -25.78 -2.76
CA HIS A 27 -3.53 -25.95 -2.56
C HIS A 27 -4.31 -24.62 -2.49
N ARG A 28 -3.86 -23.60 -3.22
CA ARG A 28 -4.48 -22.27 -3.22
C ARG A 28 -5.06 -21.95 -4.60
N PRO A 29 -6.30 -21.42 -4.68
CA PRO A 29 -6.84 -20.97 -5.94
C PRO A 29 -5.97 -19.85 -6.55
N ALA A 30 -5.64 -19.97 -7.84
CA ALA A 30 -4.87 -18.96 -8.58
C ALA A 30 -5.45 -17.53 -8.40
N ALA A 31 -6.77 -17.39 -8.49
CA ALA A 31 -7.45 -16.10 -8.29
C ALA A 31 -7.29 -15.53 -6.87
N GLN A 32 -7.15 -16.39 -5.86
CA GLN A 32 -6.89 -15.96 -4.49
C GLN A 32 -5.47 -15.39 -4.37
N ILE A 33 -4.48 -16.08 -4.96
CA ILE A 33 -3.09 -15.61 -4.99
C ILE A 33 -2.99 -14.26 -5.69
N ILE A 34 -3.64 -14.10 -6.85
CA ILE A 34 -3.66 -12.82 -7.58
C ILE A 34 -4.30 -11.71 -6.74
N ARG A 35 -5.44 -11.97 -6.07
CA ARG A 35 -6.08 -10.97 -5.19
C ARG A 35 -5.17 -10.58 -4.02
N ASP A 36 -4.43 -11.52 -3.45
CA ASP A 36 -3.49 -11.23 -2.36
C ASP A 36 -2.27 -10.45 -2.84
N LEU A 37 -1.75 -10.77 -4.04
CA LEU A 37 -0.69 -9.98 -4.68
C LEU A 37 -1.14 -8.55 -4.99
N MET A 38 -2.38 -8.36 -5.46
CA MET A 38 -2.95 -7.03 -5.67
C MET A 38 -3.03 -6.23 -4.38
N ARG A 39 -3.51 -6.84 -3.29
CA ARG A 39 -3.57 -6.20 -1.98
C ARG A 39 -2.17 -5.81 -1.50
N LEU A 40 -1.21 -6.73 -1.63
CA LEU A 40 0.18 -6.45 -1.27
C LEU A 40 0.75 -5.29 -2.09
N TYR A 41 0.49 -5.27 -3.41
CA TYR A 41 0.93 -4.19 -4.28
C TYR A 41 0.32 -2.84 -3.86
N ILE A 42 -0.98 -2.80 -3.58
CA ILE A 42 -1.64 -1.59 -3.07
C ILE A 42 -1.01 -1.14 -1.77
N THR A 43 -0.90 -2.03 -0.78
CA THR A 43 -0.30 -1.71 0.53
C THR A 43 1.13 -1.21 0.41
N GLN A 44 1.94 -1.77 -0.48
CA GLN A 44 3.33 -1.32 -0.69
C GLN A 44 3.41 0.06 -1.35
N ASN A 45 2.44 0.41 -2.21
CA ASN A 45 2.44 1.68 -2.95
C ASN A 45 1.64 2.79 -2.25
N GLU A 46 0.78 2.43 -1.29
CA GLU A 46 0.12 3.36 -0.38
C GLU A 46 0.98 3.64 0.87
N ILE A 47 2.29 3.42 0.82
CA ILE A 47 3.23 3.88 1.85
C ILE A 47 4.05 5.04 1.25
N PRO A 48 3.95 6.26 1.80
CA PRO A 48 3.14 6.62 2.96
C PRO A 48 1.65 6.67 2.63
N ASN A 49 0.80 6.34 3.60
CA ASN A 49 -0.66 6.44 3.42
C ASN A 49 -1.06 7.85 3.01
N GLU A 50 -2.28 8.01 2.50
CA GLU A 50 -2.74 9.29 1.97
C GLU A 50 -2.56 10.43 2.97
N LEU A 51 -2.86 10.20 4.26
CA LEU A 51 -2.69 11.18 5.33
C LEU A 51 -1.23 11.59 5.48
N THR A 52 -0.29 10.64 5.63
CA THR A 52 1.13 10.94 5.75
C THR A 52 1.66 11.66 4.52
N THR A 53 1.26 11.23 3.33
CA THR A 53 1.62 11.88 2.07
C THR A 53 1.07 13.32 2.00
N ALA A 54 -0.17 13.55 2.43
CA ALA A 54 -0.78 14.88 2.50
C ALA A 54 -0.06 15.79 3.51
N THR A 55 0.26 15.29 4.70
CA THR A 55 1.01 16.01 5.73
C THR A 55 2.41 16.41 5.24
N ILE A 56 3.12 15.51 4.55
CA ILE A 56 4.42 15.84 3.94
C ILE A 56 4.28 16.95 2.90
N ARG A 57 3.24 16.91 2.06
CA ARG A 57 3.00 17.96 1.05
C ARG A 57 2.69 19.31 1.68
N LYS A 58 1.91 19.34 2.77
CA LYS A 58 1.63 20.56 3.55
C LYS A 58 2.92 21.14 4.15
N ALA A 59 3.69 20.29 4.85
CA ALA A 59 4.95 20.72 5.45
C ALA A 59 5.93 21.30 4.41
N ARG A 60 6.00 20.74 3.20
CA ARG A 60 6.83 21.29 2.10
C ARG A 60 6.38 22.65 1.60
N ARG A 61 5.11 23.02 1.80
CA ARG A 61 4.56 24.34 1.50
C ARG A 61 4.60 25.28 2.71
N ASP A 62 5.27 24.86 3.79
CA ASP A 62 5.29 25.57 5.07
C ASP A 62 3.89 25.71 5.71
N GLU A 63 2.96 24.81 5.32
CA GLU A 63 1.63 24.70 5.92
C GLU A 63 1.66 23.72 7.10
N ASP A 64 1.01 24.07 8.21
CA ASP A 64 0.96 23.27 9.44
C ASP A 64 2.36 22.91 10.00
N VAL A 65 3.36 23.78 9.80
CA VAL A 65 4.73 23.63 10.35
C VAL A 65 4.90 24.49 11.60
N PHE A 66 5.37 23.87 12.68
CA PHE A 66 5.65 24.53 13.96
C PHE A 66 7.14 24.56 14.22
N HIS A 67 7.61 25.63 14.87
CA HIS A 67 9.02 25.85 15.15
C HIS A 67 9.25 25.93 16.67
N ALA A 68 10.34 25.30 17.12
CA ALA A 68 10.84 25.39 18.48
C ALA A 68 12.33 25.77 18.43
N LYS A 69 12.77 26.59 19.38
CA LYS A 69 14.15 27.09 19.48
C LYS A 69 15.10 26.04 20.04
N ASP A 70 14.58 25.18 20.91
CA ASP A 70 15.32 24.10 21.53
C ASP A 70 14.41 22.91 21.85
N VAL A 71 15.03 21.84 22.34
CA VAL A 71 14.35 20.58 22.67
C VAL A 71 13.38 20.75 23.84
N THR A 72 13.66 21.65 24.78
CA THR A 72 12.80 21.90 25.94
C THR A 72 11.50 22.57 25.50
N GLU A 73 11.59 23.58 24.63
CA GLU A 73 10.43 24.22 24.02
C GLU A 73 9.63 23.25 23.14
N LEU A 74 10.31 22.38 22.38
CA LEU A 74 9.65 21.36 21.57
C LEU A 74 8.79 20.41 22.42
N PHE A 75 9.33 19.88 23.52
CA PHE A 75 8.59 18.98 24.40
C PHE A 75 7.43 19.68 25.10
N ALA A 76 7.64 20.92 25.55
CA ALA A 76 6.55 21.73 26.11
C ALA A 76 5.41 21.98 25.09
N GLN A 77 5.73 22.20 23.80
CA GLN A 77 4.73 22.36 22.73
C GLN A 77 4.00 21.05 22.39
N LEU A 78 4.67 19.90 22.55
CA LEU A 78 4.11 18.58 22.25
C LEU A 78 3.38 17.93 23.44
N ASP A 79 3.43 18.55 24.63
CA ASP A 79 2.84 18.04 25.87
C ASP A 79 3.35 16.63 26.26
N ILE A 80 4.67 16.41 26.11
CA ILE A 80 5.38 15.16 26.43
C ILE A 80 6.63 15.37 27.28
#